data_AF-A0A5B8VIR1-F1
#
_entry.id   AF-A0A5B8VIR1-F1
#
_cell.length_a   1.000
_cell.length_b   1.000
_cell.length_c   1.000
_cell.angle_alpha   90.00
_cell.angle_beta   90.00
_cell.angle_gamma   90.00
#
_symmetry.space_group_name_H-M   'P 1'
#
loop_
_entity.id
_entity.type
_entity.pdbx_description
1 polymer ?
#
loop_
_entity_poly.entity_id
_entity_poly.type
_entity_poly.pdbx_seq_one_letter_code
_entity_poly.pdbx_strand_id
1 'polypeptide(L)'
;MTVIKSWHSIGLRASASESFMVKRRSFPAERFFQIDPDKAVINAPLYRLPFGALAMATIAANLSGMALRFMEEVKALWDNKKGKAVAGRQNAWQPTIKMQRPEALWEEYWQNWQAARTRLIQKVQYLEDFIASHMSNPIFGNHKTYQRHSLVVSRAAQRQVIICREIVNGLYPYTGLTGASMDSTLGKVWRDFQTGSQHALFVPVK
;
A
#
# COMPACT_ATOMS: atom_id res chain seq x y z
N MET A 1 -20.77 2.03 -22.62
CA MET A 1 -19.46 1.49 -22.23
C MET A 1 -19.55 -0.02 -22.28
N THR A 2 -18.51 -0.73 -22.72
CA THR A 2 -18.45 -2.20 -22.68
C THR A 2 -17.27 -2.59 -21.80
N VAL A 3 -17.48 -3.50 -20.85
CA VAL A 3 -16.40 -4.06 -20.01
C VAL A 3 -15.75 -5.22 -20.77
N ILE A 4 -14.42 -5.25 -20.78
CA ILE A 4 -13.60 -6.28 -21.41
C ILE A 4 -12.96 -7.10 -20.28
N LYS A 5 -13.23 -8.40 -20.26
CA LYS A 5 -12.62 -9.34 -19.31
C LYS A 5 -11.13 -9.47 -19.60
N SER A 6 -10.30 -8.79 -18.82
CA SER A 6 -8.84 -8.71 -18.99
C SER A 6 -8.07 -8.85 -17.67
N TRP A 7 -8.75 -8.85 -16.52
CA TRP A 7 -8.10 -8.95 -15.22
C TRP A 7 -7.81 -10.40 -14.82
N HIS A 8 -6.70 -10.94 -15.33
CA HIS A 8 -6.19 -12.28 -15.02
C HIS A 8 -4.92 -12.21 -14.16
N SER A 9 -5.06 -11.70 -12.93
CA SER A 9 -3.95 -11.52 -11.98
C SER A 9 -3.86 -12.64 -10.92
N ILE A 10 -2.68 -12.79 -10.30
CA ILE A 10 -2.46 -13.77 -9.22
C ILE A 10 -3.16 -13.36 -7.90
N GLY A 11 -3.33 -12.06 -7.66
CA GLY A 11 -3.99 -11.49 -6.49
C GLY A 11 -4.78 -10.24 -6.86
N LEU A 12 -5.47 -9.64 -5.88
CA LEU A 12 -6.49 -8.61 -6.08
C LEU A 12 -7.55 -9.03 -7.10
N ARG A 13 -7.88 -10.33 -7.18
CA ARG A 13 -8.85 -10.84 -8.17
C ARG A 13 -10.23 -10.20 -7.99
N ALA A 14 -10.62 -9.94 -6.75
CA ALA A 14 -11.90 -9.31 -6.41
C ALA A 14 -11.98 -7.82 -6.75
N SER A 15 -10.86 -7.14 -7.04
CA SER A 15 -10.90 -5.74 -7.48
C SER A 15 -11.53 -5.59 -8.87
N ALA A 16 -11.58 -6.68 -9.65
CA ALA A 16 -12.12 -6.73 -10.99
C ALA A 16 -11.65 -5.53 -11.83
N SER A 17 -10.33 -5.31 -11.87
CA SER A 17 -9.68 -4.19 -12.59
C SER A 17 -9.67 -4.42 -14.11
N GLU A 18 -10.84 -4.80 -14.63
CA GLU A 18 -11.13 -5.07 -16.02
C GLU A 18 -10.92 -3.82 -16.87
N SER A 19 -10.52 -4.01 -18.11
CA SER A 19 -10.48 -2.92 -19.09
C SER A 19 -11.91 -2.54 -19.51
N PHE A 20 -12.10 -1.32 -19.98
CA PHE A 20 -13.37 -0.90 -20.56
C PHE A 20 -13.15 -0.13 -21.86
N MET A 21 -14.13 -0.21 -22.75
CA MET A 21 -14.14 0.49 -24.02
C MET A 21 -15.34 1.44 -24.10
N VAL A 22 -15.07 2.65 -24.54
CA VAL A 22 -16.07 3.66 -24.89
C VAL A 22 -15.98 3.92 -26.39
N LYS A 23 -16.98 3.44 -27.15
CA LYS A 23 -17.13 3.84 -28.56
C LYS A 23 -17.42 5.34 -28.63
N ARG A 24 -17.03 6.01 -29.73
CA ARG A 24 -17.22 7.46 -29.92
C ARG A 24 -18.58 7.93 -29.41
N ARG A 25 -18.57 8.75 -28.36
CA ARG A 25 -19.75 9.32 -27.71
C ARG A 25 -19.49 10.80 -27.45
N SER A 26 -20.50 11.62 -27.70
CA SER A 26 -20.52 12.99 -27.22
C SER A 26 -21.06 13.01 -25.79
N PHE A 27 -20.48 13.86 -24.96
CA PHE A 27 -20.95 14.13 -23.61
C PHE A 27 -21.10 15.65 -23.45
N PRO A 28 -22.08 16.10 -22.66
CA PRO A 28 -22.29 17.51 -22.46
C PRO A 28 -21.20 18.09 -21.53
N ALA A 29 -20.92 19.39 -21.66
CA ALA A 29 -19.75 20.03 -21.06
C ALA A 29 -19.71 19.94 -19.52
N GLU A 30 -20.88 19.90 -18.87
CA GLU A 30 -21.03 19.77 -17.42
C GLU A 30 -20.51 18.45 -16.84
N ARG A 31 -20.18 17.46 -17.67
CA ARG A 31 -19.56 16.20 -17.23
C ARG A 31 -18.03 16.22 -17.29
N PHE A 32 -17.44 17.34 -17.67
CA PHE A 32 -15.99 17.53 -17.72
C PHE A 32 -15.54 18.46 -16.61
N PHE A 33 -14.44 18.12 -15.96
CA PHE A 33 -13.80 18.95 -14.96
C PHE A 33 -12.29 18.83 -15.07
N GLN A 34 -11.59 19.82 -14.52
CA GLN A 34 -10.13 19.80 -14.42
C GLN A 34 -9.76 19.31 -13.02
N ILE A 35 -8.81 18.37 -12.95
CA ILE A 35 -8.20 17.95 -11.68
C ILE A 35 -7.14 19.00 -11.32
N ASP A 36 -7.62 20.15 -10.84
CA ASP A 36 -6.81 21.30 -10.48
C ASP A 36 -7.43 21.96 -9.24
N PRO A 37 -6.69 22.10 -8.12
CA PRO A 37 -7.20 22.77 -6.93
C PRO A 37 -7.63 24.22 -7.20
N ASP A 38 -7.08 24.92 -8.19
CA ASP A 38 -7.48 26.28 -8.56
C ASP A 38 -8.85 26.31 -9.29
N LYS A 39 -9.33 25.15 -9.75
CA LYS A 39 -10.61 24.98 -10.45
C LYS A 39 -11.70 24.35 -9.59
N ALA A 40 -11.42 24.06 -8.32
CA ALA A 40 -12.36 23.41 -7.44
C ALA A 40 -13.51 24.35 -7.03
N VAL A 41 -14.75 23.89 -7.28
CA VAL A 41 -16.00 24.65 -7.05
C VAL A 41 -16.29 24.86 -5.57
N ILE A 42 -16.07 23.83 -4.75
CA ILE A 42 -16.31 23.91 -3.30
C ILE A 42 -15.10 24.57 -2.65
N ASN A 43 -15.33 25.69 -1.95
CA ASN A 43 -14.30 26.41 -1.22
C ASN A 43 -14.04 25.78 0.16
N ALA A 44 -13.37 24.62 0.19
CA ALA A 44 -12.94 23.97 1.41
C ALA A 44 -11.59 23.25 1.24
N PRO A 45 -10.79 23.10 2.33
CA PRO A 45 -9.43 22.54 2.27
C PRO A 45 -9.33 21.18 1.57
N LEU A 46 -10.29 20.27 1.83
CA LEU A 46 -10.33 18.93 1.23
C LEU A 46 -10.26 18.98 -0.30
N TYR A 47 -10.95 19.94 -0.93
CA TYR A 47 -11.00 20.09 -2.39
C TYR A 47 -9.77 20.82 -2.96
N ARG A 48 -8.84 21.25 -2.10
CA ARG A 48 -7.54 21.82 -2.48
C ARG A 48 -6.39 20.83 -2.28
N LEU A 49 -6.65 19.61 -1.79
CA LEU A 49 -5.63 18.57 -1.69
C LEU A 49 -5.12 18.15 -3.08
N PRO A 50 -3.78 18.04 -3.26
CA PRO A 50 -3.23 17.62 -4.54
C PRO A 50 -3.60 16.17 -4.82
N PHE A 51 -4.31 15.94 -5.93
CA PHE A 51 -4.83 14.62 -6.32
C PHE A 51 -3.76 13.53 -6.30
N GLY A 52 -2.58 13.80 -6.86
CA GLY A 52 -1.48 12.82 -6.89
C GLY A 52 -0.99 12.39 -5.51
N ALA A 53 -0.85 13.33 -4.57
CA ALA A 53 -0.45 13.03 -3.19
C ALA A 53 -1.52 12.22 -2.46
N LEU A 54 -2.80 12.60 -2.61
CA LEU A 54 -3.93 11.88 -2.01
C LEU A 54 -4.06 10.45 -2.58
N ALA A 55 -3.93 10.29 -3.90
CA ALA A 55 -3.95 8.98 -4.55
C ALA A 55 -2.81 8.07 -4.06
N MET A 56 -1.58 8.60 -3.94
CA MET A 56 -0.47 7.82 -3.40
C MET A 56 -0.68 7.43 -1.92
N ALA A 57 -1.15 8.36 -1.09
CA ALA A 57 -1.37 8.09 0.33
C ALA A 57 -2.43 6.99 0.56
N THR A 58 -3.54 7.05 -0.18
CA THR A 58 -4.64 6.07 -0.07
C THR A 58 -4.24 4.69 -0.57
N ILE A 59 -3.52 4.58 -1.68
CA ILE A 59 -3.02 3.27 -2.16
C ILE A 59 -1.95 2.72 -1.19
N ALA A 60 -1.05 3.57 -0.68
CA ALA A 60 -0.07 3.15 0.31
C ALA A 60 -0.72 2.63 1.61
N ALA A 61 -1.84 3.24 2.04
CA ALA A 61 -2.62 2.75 3.18
C ALA A 61 -3.18 1.34 2.96
N ASN A 62 -3.71 1.04 1.76
CA ASN A 62 -4.18 -0.30 1.40
C ASN A 62 -3.04 -1.33 1.42
N LEU A 63 -1.90 -0.99 0.82
CA LEU A 63 -0.71 -1.86 0.80
C LEU A 63 -0.17 -2.11 2.21
N SER A 64 -0.18 -1.09 3.06
CA SER A 64 0.22 -1.18 4.45
C SER A 64 -0.70 -2.06 5.28
N GLY A 65 -2.01 -2.03 5.03
CA GLY A 65 -2.98 -2.94 5.66
C GLY A 65 -2.77 -4.39 5.25
N MET A 66 -2.48 -4.65 3.96
CA MET A 66 -2.14 -5.99 3.49
C MET A 66 -0.81 -6.50 4.10
N ALA A 67 0.20 -5.65 4.21
CA ALA A 67 1.46 -6.01 4.87
C ALA A 67 1.28 -6.30 6.37
N LEU A 68 0.46 -5.50 7.07
CA LEU A 68 0.08 -5.76 8.46
C LEU A 68 -0.56 -7.13 8.60
N ARG A 69 -1.59 -7.41 7.79
CA ARG A 69 -2.27 -8.70 7.83
C ARG A 69 -1.32 -9.85 7.52
N PHE A 70 -0.38 -9.67 6.61
CA PHE A 70 0.65 -10.68 6.34
C PHE A 70 1.51 -10.97 7.57
N MET A 71 1.98 -9.94 8.29
CA MET A 71 2.73 -10.10 9.53
C MET A 71 1.94 -10.85 10.62
N GLU A 72 0.64 -10.54 10.77
CA GLU A 72 -0.26 -11.22 11.71
C GLU A 72 -0.41 -12.70 11.40
N GLU A 73 -0.61 -13.05 10.12
CA GLU A 73 -0.73 -14.45 9.67
C GLU A 73 0.59 -15.22 9.85
N VAL A 74 1.74 -14.57 9.63
CA VAL A 74 3.07 -15.15 9.91
C VAL A 74 3.21 -15.47 11.40
N LYS A 75 2.84 -14.52 12.28
CA LYS A 75 2.92 -14.70 13.73
C LYS A 75 2.00 -15.84 14.19
N ALA A 76 0.76 -15.87 13.72
CA ALA A 76 -0.20 -16.93 14.03
C ALA A 76 0.28 -18.31 13.56
N LEU A 77 0.90 -18.39 12.37
CA LEU A 77 1.49 -19.63 11.86
C LEU A 77 2.62 -20.15 12.78
N TRP A 78 3.50 -19.27 13.25
CA TRP A 78 4.59 -19.65 14.15
C TRP A 78 4.09 -20.11 15.52
N ASP A 79 3.10 -19.41 16.09
CA ASP A 79 2.51 -19.76 17.39
C ASP A 79 1.83 -21.15 17.32
N ASN A 80 1.09 -21.42 16.24
CA ASN A 80 0.49 -22.74 15.99
C ASN A 80 1.52 -23.86 15.80
N LYS A 81 2.68 -23.58 15.20
CA LYS A 81 3.76 -24.57 15.04
C LYS A 81 4.49 -24.84 16.36
N LYS A 82 4.69 -23.84 17.22
CA LYS A 82 5.24 -24.05 18.57
C LYS A 82 4.36 -25.00 19.39
N GLY A 83 3.03 -24.86 19.31
CA GLY A 83 2.10 -25.80 19.95
C GLY A 83 2.17 -27.23 19.43
N LYS A 84 2.54 -27.43 18.15
CA LYS A 84 2.65 -28.76 17.51
C LYS A 84 4.05 -29.40 17.66
N ALA A 85 5.11 -28.61 17.77
CA ALA A 85 6.46 -29.13 18.01
C ALA A 85 6.60 -29.82 19.38
N VAL A 86 5.75 -29.45 20.35
CA VAL A 86 5.64 -30.12 21.65
C VAL A 86 4.91 -31.49 21.53
N ALA A 87 4.16 -31.74 20.45
CA ALA A 87 3.32 -32.93 20.28
C ALA A 87 3.93 -34.04 19.39
N GLY A 88 5.23 -33.98 19.11
CA GLY A 88 5.97 -35.09 18.47
C GLY A 88 6.18 -34.93 16.97
N ARG A 89 7.42 -34.58 16.61
CA ARG A 89 8.17 -34.96 15.40
C ARG A 89 9.42 -34.07 15.32
N GLN A 90 10.50 -34.52 15.95
CA GLN A 90 11.85 -34.00 15.69
C GLN A 90 12.32 -34.62 14.36
N ASN A 91 12.17 -33.89 13.25
CA ASN A 91 12.71 -34.35 11.97
C ASN A 91 14.15 -33.87 11.84
N ALA A 92 15.06 -34.86 11.87
CA ALA A 92 16.52 -34.76 11.94
C ALA A 92 17.24 -34.32 10.65
N TRP A 93 16.68 -33.36 9.88
CA TRP A 93 17.38 -32.73 8.76
C TRP A 93 17.10 -31.22 8.77
N GLN A 94 17.78 -30.51 9.66
CA GLN A 94 17.97 -29.06 9.54
C GLN A 94 19.47 -28.83 9.39
N PRO A 95 19.97 -28.45 8.20
CA PRO A 95 21.33 -27.95 8.12
C PRO A 95 21.44 -26.77 9.09
N THR A 96 22.54 -26.72 9.84
CA THR A 96 22.85 -25.73 10.88
C THR A 96 23.07 -24.33 10.29
N ILE A 97 22.13 -23.85 9.50
CA ILE A 97 22.07 -22.46 9.06
C ILE A 97 21.67 -21.68 10.30
N LYS A 98 22.53 -20.76 10.76
CA LYS A 98 22.17 -19.76 11.77
C LYS A 98 21.01 -18.93 11.22
N MET A 99 19.78 -19.41 11.34
CA MET A 99 18.60 -18.61 11.04
C MET A 99 18.61 -17.43 12.01
N GLN A 100 18.47 -16.20 11.49
CA GLN A 100 18.06 -15.06 12.32
C GLN A 100 16.86 -15.51 13.16
N ARG A 101 16.85 -15.15 14.44
CA ARG A 101 15.71 -15.43 15.32
C ARG A 101 14.45 -14.82 14.68
N PRO A 102 13.51 -15.63 14.17
CA PRO A 102 12.38 -15.11 13.39
C PRO A 102 11.56 -14.08 14.16
N GLU A 103 11.51 -14.21 15.49
CA GLU A 103 10.85 -13.26 16.39
C GLU A 103 11.52 -11.89 16.42
N ALA A 104 12.86 -11.83 16.46
CA ALA A 104 13.58 -10.55 16.48
C ALA A 104 13.42 -9.79 15.16
N LEU A 105 13.48 -10.52 14.04
CA LEU A 105 13.23 -9.96 12.71
C LEU A 105 11.79 -9.44 12.57
N TRP A 106 10.82 -10.19 13.08
CA TRP A 106 9.41 -9.77 13.06
C TRP A 106 9.21 -8.49 13.88
N GLU A 107 9.81 -8.38 15.07
CA GLU A 107 9.69 -7.16 15.88
C GLU A 107 10.36 -5.95 15.24
N GLU A 108 11.51 -6.14 14.59
CA GLU A 108 12.14 -5.08 13.79
C GLU A 108 11.19 -4.61 12.67
N TYR A 109 10.59 -5.55 11.93
CA TYR A 109 9.63 -5.24 10.88
C TYR A 109 8.35 -4.58 11.39
N TRP A 110 7.85 -4.99 12.55
CA TRP A 110 6.71 -4.37 13.22
C TRP A 110 6.99 -2.89 13.54
N GLN A 111 8.15 -2.61 14.15
CA GLN A 111 8.57 -1.24 14.47
C GLN A 111 8.74 -0.39 13.19
N ASN A 112 9.38 -0.95 12.16
CA ASN A 112 9.55 -0.27 10.87
C ASN A 112 8.21 0.05 10.19
N TRP A 113 7.26 -0.89 10.21
CA TRP A 113 5.90 -0.68 9.69
C TRP A 113 5.18 0.42 10.46
N GLN A 114 5.22 0.39 11.80
CA GLN A 114 4.53 1.35 12.66
C GLN A 114 5.10 2.77 12.48
N ALA A 115 6.43 2.89 12.39
CA ALA A 115 7.10 4.16 12.13
C ALA A 115 6.74 4.72 10.74
N ALA A 116 6.72 3.87 9.71
CA ALA A 116 6.35 4.28 8.35
C ALA A 116 4.90 4.75 8.26
N ARG A 117 3.98 3.98 8.86
CA ARG A 117 2.55 4.32 8.91
C ARG A 117 2.31 5.64 9.63
N THR A 118 2.89 5.81 10.81
CA THR A 118 2.80 7.05 11.59
C THR A 118 3.33 8.24 10.79
N ARG A 119 4.48 8.07 10.13
CA ARG A 119 5.07 9.11 9.28
C ARG A 119 4.16 9.54 8.14
N LEU A 120 3.52 8.60 7.42
CA LEU A 120 2.59 8.96 6.35
C LEU A 120 1.41 9.77 6.89
N ILE A 121 0.77 9.31 7.97
CA ILE A 121 -0.37 10.02 8.59
C ILE A 121 0.04 11.44 9.00
N GLN A 122 1.20 11.60 9.65
CA GLN A 122 1.73 12.92 10.02
C GLN A 122 1.98 13.81 8.80
N LYS A 123 2.45 13.25 7.67
CA LYS A 123 2.68 14.04 6.45
C LYS A 123 1.38 14.42 5.75
N VAL A 124 0.35 13.58 5.81
CA VAL A 124 -1.00 13.93 5.33
C VAL A 124 -1.57 15.07 6.17
N GLN A 125 -1.57 14.95 7.51
CA GLN A 125 -2.03 16.01 8.40
C GLN A 125 -1.29 17.33 8.16
N TYR A 126 0.04 17.26 8.04
CA TYR A 126 0.86 18.43 7.71
C TYR A 126 0.43 19.13 6.41
N LEU A 127 0.08 18.36 5.37
CA LEU A 127 -0.38 18.92 4.11
C LEU A 127 -1.78 19.53 4.23
N GLU A 128 -2.67 18.89 5.00
CA GLU A 128 -4.00 19.43 5.30
C GLU A 128 -3.92 20.75 6.06
N ASP A 129 -3.08 20.84 7.10
CA ASP A 129 -2.86 22.06 7.89
C ASP A 129 -2.27 23.19 7.03
N PHE A 130 -1.31 22.85 6.15
CA PHE A 130 -0.76 23.80 5.18
C PHE A 130 -1.85 24.36 4.26
N ILE A 131 -2.71 23.50 3.71
CA ILE A 131 -3.79 23.95 2.83
C ILE A 131 -4.79 24.81 3.60
N ALA A 132 -5.22 24.38 4.80
CA ALA A 132 -6.19 25.10 5.61
C ALA A 132 -5.71 26.53 5.95
N SER A 133 -4.43 26.67 6.32
CA SER A 133 -3.82 27.97 6.62
C SER A 133 -3.67 28.91 5.42
N HIS A 134 -3.76 28.40 4.19
CA HIS A 134 -3.63 29.19 2.96
C HIS A 134 -4.96 29.36 2.21
N MET A 135 -6.10 29.00 2.80
CA MET A 135 -7.41 29.15 2.15
C MET A 135 -7.79 30.62 1.87
N SER A 136 -7.35 31.56 2.73
CA SER A 136 -7.63 33.00 2.56
C SER A 136 -6.73 33.70 1.54
N ASN A 137 -5.54 33.14 1.28
CA ASN A 137 -4.61 33.61 0.24
C ASN A 137 -4.04 32.39 -0.50
N PRO A 138 -4.82 31.81 -1.43
CA PRO A 138 -4.49 30.55 -2.08
C PRO A 138 -3.18 30.58 -2.84
N ILE A 139 -2.30 29.64 -2.51
CA ILE A 139 -1.11 29.31 -3.31
C ILE A 139 -1.21 27.85 -3.75
N PHE A 140 -2.08 27.54 -4.71
CA PHE A 140 -2.35 26.16 -5.16
C PHE A 140 -1.95 25.93 -6.63
N GLY A 141 -2.35 24.78 -7.16
CA GLY A 141 -2.19 24.37 -8.56
C GLY A 141 -0.72 24.31 -8.97
N ASN A 142 -0.29 25.33 -9.71
CA ASN A 142 1.06 25.43 -10.26
C ASN A 142 2.08 26.14 -9.35
N HIS A 143 1.66 26.58 -8.17
CA HIS A 143 2.56 27.25 -7.24
C HIS A 143 3.66 26.29 -6.73
N LYS A 144 4.94 26.68 -6.86
CA LYS A 144 6.09 25.81 -6.50
C LYS A 144 6.06 25.35 -5.05
N THR A 145 5.62 26.21 -4.13
CA THR A 145 5.49 25.86 -2.70
C THR A 145 4.48 24.72 -2.50
N TYR A 146 3.30 24.81 -3.14
CA TYR A 146 2.28 23.76 -3.09
C TYR A 146 2.79 22.42 -3.59
N GLN A 147 3.49 22.43 -4.73
CA GLN A 147 4.11 21.23 -5.29
C GLN A 147 5.14 20.62 -4.33
N ARG A 148 5.96 21.45 -3.66
CA ARG A 148 6.92 20.98 -2.65
C ARG A 148 6.24 20.31 -1.46
N HIS A 149 5.16 20.88 -0.92
CA HIS A 149 4.41 20.27 0.18
C HIS A 149 3.71 18.97 -0.25
N SER A 150 3.15 18.93 -1.46
CA SER A 150 2.58 17.71 -2.06
C SER A 150 3.59 16.56 -2.18
N LEU A 151 4.84 16.88 -2.55
CA LEU A 151 5.92 15.88 -2.65
C LEU A 151 6.28 15.25 -1.31
N VAL A 152 6.07 15.93 -0.18
CA VAL A 152 6.36 15.39 1.16
C VAL A 152 5.48 14.16 1.46
N VAL A 153 4.18 14.24 1.15
CA VAL A 153 3.25 13.11 1.28
C VAL A 153 3.59 12.00 0.30
N SER A 154 3.84 12.37 -0.97
CA SER A 154 4.20 11.44 -2.04
C SER A 154 5.42 10.59 -1.67
N ARG A 155 6.48 11.21 -1.14
CA ARG A 155 7.69 10.52 -0.67
C ARG A 155 7.44 9.64 0.54
N ALA A 156 6.61 10.09 1.49
CA ALA A 156 6.26 9.27 2.66
C ALA A 156 5.48 8.01 2.24
N ALA A 157 4.53 8.15 1.31
CA ALA A 157 3.77 7.04 0.75
C ALA A 157 4.68 6.04 0.02
N GLN A 158 5.58 6.51 -0.85
CA GLN A 158 6.57 5.65 -1.51
C GLN A 158 7.45 4.91 -0.51
N ARG A 159 7.97 5.61 0.51
CA ARG A 159 8.82 4.99 1.54
C ARG A 159 8.06 3.91 2.32
N GLN A 160 6.79 4.15 2.67
CA GLN A 160 5.97 3.16 3.34
C GLN A 160 5.76 1.91 2.48
N VAL A 161 5.50 2.06 1.18
CA VAL A 161 5.36 0.91 0.28
C VAL A 161 6.67 0.12 0.13
N ILE A 162 7.82 0.81 0.07
CA ILE A 162 9.14 0.15 0.07
C ILE A 162 9.31 -0.71 1.33
N ILE A 163 9.04 -0.14 2.50
CA ILE A 163 9.12 -0.87 3.78
C ILE A 163 8.15 -2.06 3.80
N CYS A 164 6.92 -1.88 3.30
CA CYS A 164 5.96 -2.99 3.21
C CYS A 164 6.47 -4.13 2.31
N ARG A 165 7.15 -3.83 1.20
CA ARG A 165 7.76 -4.84 0.32
C ARG A 165 8.90 -5.56 1.03
N GLU A 166 9.76 -4.82 1.73
CA GLU A 166 10.86 -5.40 2.53
C GLU A 166 10.33 -6.37 3.58
N ILE A 167 9.27 -5.98 4.30
CA ILE A 167 8.61 -6.81 5.33
C ILE A 167 8.03 -8.10 4.72
N VAL A 168 7.18 -7.97 3.70
CA VAL A 168 6.49 -9.13 3.11
C VAL A 168 7.50 -10.08 2.49
N ASN A 169 8.49 -9.57 1.76
CA ASN A 169 9.52 -10.42 1.14
C ASN A 169 10.49 -11.00 2.15
N GLY A 170 10.82 -10.27 3.23
CA GLY A 170 11.70 -10.73 4.30
C GLY A 170 11.09 -11.82 5.16
N LEU A 171 9.79 -11.76 5.43
CA LEU A 171 9.08 -12.76 6.23
C LEU A 171 8.61 -13.98 5.42
N TYR A 172 8.41 -13.85 4.10
CA TYR A 172 7.89 -14.94 3.26
C TYR A 172 8.67 -16.27 3.35
N PRO A 173 10.03 -16.29 3.38
CA PRO A 173 10.80 -17.54 3.52
C PRO A 173 10.49 -18.33 4.81
N TYR A 174 9.99 -17.67 5.85
CA TYR A 174 9.69 -18.28 7.14
C TYR A 174 8.28 -18.88 7.23
N THR A 175 7.53 -18.86 6.12
CA THR A 175 6.16 -19.37 6.05
C THR A 175 6.08 -20.85 5.66
N GLY A 176 7.12 -21.37 4.99
CA GLY A 176 7.10 -22.68 4.36
C GLY A 176 5.97 -22.82 3.33
N LEU A 177 5.54 -24.06 3.05
CA LEU A 177 4.52 -24.32 2.04
C LEU A 177 3.15 -23.70 2.35
N THR A 178 2.87 -23.31 3.59
CA THR A 178 1.64 -22.59 3.95
C THR A 178 1.54 -21.26 3.21
N GLY A 179 2.63 -20.50 3.07
CA GLY A 179 2.63 -19.22 2.34
C GLY A 179 2.45 -19.39 0.83
N ALA A 180 2.86 -20.54 0.28
CA ALA A 180 2.68 -20.88 -1.14
C ALA A 180 1.29 -21.46 -1.45
N SER A 181 0.50 -21.85 -0.44
CA SER A 181 -0.80 -22.48 -0.64
C SER A 181 -1.84 -21.54 -1.25
N MET A 182 -2.67 -22.07 -2.14
CA MET A 182 -3.81 -21.34 -2.70
C MET A 182 -4.96 -21.18 -1.70
N ASP A 183 -5.08 -22.13 -0.77
CA ASP A 183 -6.19 -22.23 0.19
C ASP A 183 -5.90 -21.51 1.51
N SER A 184 -4.66 -21.08 1.74
CA SER A 184 -4.30 -20.37 2.96
C SER A 184 -4.61 -18.87 2.87
N THR A 185 -5.07 -18.30 3.97
CA THR A 185 -5.22 -16.85 4.12
C THR A 185 -3.88 -16.14 3.91
N LEU A 186 -2.79 -16.67 4.49
CA LEU A 186 -1.43 -16.16 4.31
C LEU A 186 -1.02 -16.05 2.83
N GLY A 187 -1.24 -17.10 2.04
CA GLY A 187 -0.91 -17.12 0.62
C GLY A 187 -1.79 -16.19 -0.19
N LYS A 188 -3.09 -16.07 0.16
CA LYS A 188 -3.99 -15.09 -0.45
C LYS A 188 -3.50 -13.65 -0.22
N VAL A 189 -3.21 -13.29 1.03
CA VAL A 189 -2.73 -11.95 1.41
C VAL A 189 -1.42 -11.64 0.69
N TRP A 190 -0.50 -12.60 0.60
CA TRP A 190 0.74 -12.44 -0.15
C TRP A 190 0.47 -12.13 -1.63
N ARG A 191 -0.38 -12.90 -2.33
CA ARG A 191 -0.70 -12.66 -3.75
C ARG A 191 -1.36 -11.30 -3.97
N ASP A 192 -2.28 -10.92 -3.10
CA ASP A 192 -2.97 -9.62 -3.13
C ASP A 192 -1.95 -8.48 -2.96
N PHE A 193 -1.05 -8.59 -1.97
CA PHE A 193 0.02 -7.62 -1.76
C PHE A 193 0.97 -7.54 -2.96
N GLN A 194 1.45 -8.67 -3.48
CA GLN A 194 2.38 -8.68 -4.60
C GLN A 194 1.78 -8.03 -5.84
N THR A 195 0.50 -8.31 -6.12
CA THR A 195 -0.22 -7.68 -7.25
C THR A 195 -0.39 -6.17 -7.04
N GLY A 196 -0.92 -5.76 -5.88
CA GLY A 196 -1.15 -4.35 -5.60
C GLY A 196 0.13 -3.52 -5.56
N SER A 197 1.23 -4.11 -5.09
CA SER A 197 2.51 -3.43 -5.00
C SER A 197 3.16 -3.17 -6.36
N GLN A 198 2.65 -3.70 -7.49
CA GLN A 198 3.16 -3.36 -8.83
C GLN A 198 2.62 -2.03 -9.39
N HIS A 199 1.78 -1.31 -8.63
CA HIS A 199 1.19 -0.06 -9.11
C HIS A 199 2.25 0.97 -9.53
N ALA A 200 2.05 1.59 -10.70
CA ALA A 200 3.03 2.46 -11.36
C ALA A 200 3.53 3.64 -10.49
N LEU A 201 2.68 4.15 -9.61
CA LEU A 201 3.03 5.22 -8.65
C LEU A 201 4.15 4.84 -7.65
N PHE A 202 4.45 3.55 -7.50
CA PHE A 202 5.46 3.04 -6.56
C PHE A 202 6.61 2.33 -7.27
N VAL A 203 6.79 2.57 -8.57
CA VAL A 203 8.00 2.17 -9.28
C VAL A 203 9.17 2.97 -8.68
N PRO A 204 10.24 2.33 -8.20
CA PRO A 204 11.41 3.03 -7.71
C PRO A 204 11.98 3.94 -8.80
N VAL A 205 12.15 5.22 -8.47
CA VAL A 205 12.80 6.17 -9.37
C VAL A 205 14.31 6.06 -9.11
N LYS A 206 15.10 5.97 -10.19
CA LYS A 206 16.57 6.02 -10.12
C LYS A 206 17.06 7.37 -9.64
#